data_AF-A0AAX4I4X5-F1
#
_entry.id   AF-A0AAX4I4X5-F1
#
_cell.length_a   1.000
_cell.length_b   1.000
_cell.length_c   1.000
_cell.angle_alpha   90.00
_cell.angle_beta   90.00
_cell.angle_gamma   90.00
#
_symmetry.space_group_name_H-M   'P 1'
#
loop_
_entity.id
_entity.type
_entity.pdbx_description
1 polymer ?
#
loop_
_entity_poly.entity_id
_entity_poly.type
_entity_poly.pdbx_seq_one_letter_code
_entity_poly.pdbx_strand_id
1 'polypeptide(L)'
;MSEEDEGRLMDAYNGLEAFPEIEAAMDVVERDGSVDAYVFSNGTDDMVRVSIGTSPGLARMSRALGPGKLVTVEEARCFKPDPRTYAHFAEKVGMSGREDGIWLVSSNPFDALGARAAGWRSAWIDRSGTGWIDGLGGVIGTTPTIVAVGVDEAVEQIVGLSKPRA
;
A
#
# COMPACT_ATOMS: atom_id res chain seq x y z
N MET A 1 22.87 -5.63 -20.29
CA MET A 1 21.49 -5.51 -20.76
C MET A 1 21.53 -4.53 -21.93
N SER A 2 20.92 -4.86 -23.07
CA SER A 2 20.86 -3.93 -24.20
C SER A 2 19.80 -2.84 -23.95
N GLU A 3 19.84 -1.72 -24.69
CA GLU A 3 18.77 -0.70 -24.64
C GLU A 3 17.40 -1.30 -24.98
N GLU A 4 17.36 -2.31 -25.85
CA GLU A 4 16.14 -3.02 -26.21
C GLU A 4 15.61 -3.89 -25.07
N ASP A 5 16.51 -4.58 -24.35
CA ASP A 5 16.12 -5.35 -23.15
C ASP A 5 15.65 -4.43 -22.02
N GLU A 6 16.27 -3.25 -21.88
CA GLU A 6 15.84 -2.21 -20.94
C GLU A 6 14.43 -1.72 -21.26
N GLY A 7 14.17 -1.39 -22.53
CA GLY A 7 12.85 -0.99 -22.99
C GLY A 7 11.79 -2.05 -22.71
N ARG A 8 12.05 -3.32 -23.08
CA ARG A 8 11.11 -4.43 -22.82
C ARG A 8 10.86 -4.65 -21.33
N LEU A 9 11.87 -4.46 -20.48
CA LEU A 9 11.72 -4.59 -19.02
C LEU A 9 10.83 -3.47 -18.46
N MET A 10 11.06 -2.22 -18.89
CA MET A 10 10.26 -1.08 -18.44
C MET A 10 8.81 -1.17 -18.92
N ASP A 11 8.58 -1.64 -20.15
CA ASP A 11 7.24 -1.89 -20.67
C ASP A 11 6.49 -2.97 -19.86
N ALA A 12 7.17 -4.08 -19.54
CA ALA A 12 6.60 -5.12 -18.70
C ALA A 12 6.30 -4.64 -17.27
N TYR A 13 7.17 -3.80 -16.71
CA TYR A 13 6.97 -3.20 -15.39
C TYR A 13 5.78 -2.24 -15.36
N ASN A 14 5.54 -1.51 -16.45
CA ASN A 14 4.36 -0.67 -16.57
C ASN A 14 3.07 -1.51 -16.73
N GLY A 15 3.14 -2.69 -17.35
CA GLY A 15 1.97 -3.55 -17.61
C GLY A 15 1.53 -4.49 -16.48
N LEU A 16 1.94 -4.28 -15.23
CA LEU A 16 1.68 -5.24 -14.15
C LEU A 16 0.18 -5.44 -13.87
N GLU A 17 -0.25 -6.70 -13.76
CA GLU A 17 -1.62 -7.04 -13.40
C GLU A 17 -1.87 -6.90 -11.90
N ALA A 18 -3.10 -6.53 -11.54
CA ALA A 18 -3.56 -6.58 -10.16
C ALA A 18 -3.73 -8.04 -9.73
N PHE A 19 -3.49 -8.33 -8.45
CA PHE A 19 -3.82 -9.64 -7.91
C PHE A 19 -5.35 -9.87 -7.89
N PRO A 20 -5.84 -11.11 -8.06
CA PRO A 20 -7.28 -11.39 -8.21
C PRO A 20 -8.14 -10.91 -7.03
N GLU A 21 -7.60 -10.94 -5.81
CA GLU A 21 -8.33 -10.55 -4.60
C GLU A 21 -8.48 -9.03 -4.41
N ILE A 22 -7.83 -8.21 -5.25
CA ILE A 22 -7.94 -6.75 -5.17
C ILE A 22 -9.36 -6.28 -5.44
N GLU A 23 -10.09 -6.92 -6.36
CA GLU A 23 -11.49 -6.56 -6.62
C GLU A 23 -12.36 -6.76 -5.36
N ALA A 24 -12.24 -7.91 -4.69
CA ALA A 24 -12.95 -8.20 -3.45
C ALA A 24 -12.58 -7.22 -2.32
N ALA A 25 -11.31 -6.84 -2.21
CA ALA A 25 -10.85 -5.86 -1.24
C ALA A 25 -11.49 -4.47 -1.47
N MET A 26 -11.55 -4.03 -2.73
CA MET A 26 -12.16 -2.73 -3.07
C MET A 26 -13.68 -2.73 -2.85
N ASP A 27 -14.37 -3.84 -3.15
CA ASP A 27 -15.80 -3.99 -2.84
C ASP A 27 -16.10 -3.81 -1.34
N VAL A 28 -15.21 -4.30 -0.47
CA VAL A 28 -15.34 -4.11 0.99
C VAL A 28 -15.16 -2.64 1.36
N VAL A 29 -14.14 -1.96 0.81
CA VAL A 29 -13.89 -0.53 1.04
C VAL A 29 -15.10 0.30 0.61
N GLU A 30 -15.58 0.11 -0.62
CA GLU A 30 -16.70 0.88 -1.19
C GLU A 30 -18.01 0.67 -0.40
N ARG A 31 -18.30 -0.58 -0.01
CA ARG A 31 -19.54 -0.91 0.70
C ARG A 31 -19.54 -0.41 2.14
N ASP A 32 -18.41 -0.49 2.84
CA ASP A 32 -18.35 -0.14 4.27
C ASP A 32 -18.19 1.38 4.47
N GLY A 33 -17.37 2.05 3.65
CA GLY A 33 -17.21 3.50 3.67
C GLY A 33 -16.53 4.09 4.92
N SER A 34 -16.09 3.28 5.89
CA SER A 34 -15.36 3.77 7.07
C SER A 34 -13.87 3.99 6.81
N VAL A 35 -13.34 3.48 5.70
CA VAL A 35 -11.93 3.57 5.32
C VAL A 35 -11.79 4.29 3.99
N ASP A 36 -10.79 5.14 3.91
CA ASP A 36 -10.46 5.89 2.70
C ASP A 36 -9.18 5.34 2.09
N ALA A 37 -9.28 4.71 0.91
CA ALA A 37 -8.21 3.94 0.30
C ALA A 37 -7.33 4.79 -0.62
N TYR A 38 -6.01 4.52 -0.58
CA TYR A 38 -4.98 5.21 -1.37
C TYR A 38 -3.95 4.22 -1.91
N VAL A 39 -3.37 4.54 -3.07
CA VAL A 39 -2.13 3.93 -3.55
C VAL A 39 -0.96 4.79 -3.05
N PHE A 40 -0.01 4.16 -2.36
CA PHE A 40 1.20 4.81 -1.88
C PHE A 40 2.46 4.14 -2.46
N SER A 41 3.12 4.79 -3.42
CA SER A 41 4.17 4.16 -4.23
C SER A 41 5.51 4.89 -4.16
N ASN A 42 6.60 4.13 -4.26
CA ASN A 42 7.95 4.67 -4.49
C ASN A 42 8.14 5.21 -5.93
N GLY A 43 7.19 4.95 -6.83
CA GLY A 43 7.24 5.40 -8.21
C GLY A 43 7.06 6.91 -8.40
N THR A 44 7.28 7.40 -9.62
CA THR A 44 6.85 8.75 -10.02
C THR A 44 5.37 8.78 -10.36
N ASP A 45 4.77 9.96 -10.36
CA ASP A 45 3.36 10.15 -10.72
C ASP A 45 3.06 9.58 -12.11
N ASP A 46 3.95 9.86 -13.08
CA ASP A 46 3.79 9.41 -14.47
C ASP A 46 3.89 7.88 -14.58
N MET A 47 4.86 7.25 -13.92
CA MET A 47 5.03 5.80 -13.99
C MET A 47 3.82 5.06 -13.41
N VAL A 48 3.32 5.52 -12.26
CA VAL A 48 2.16 4.87 -11.62
C VAL A 48 0.88 5.12 -12.42
N ARG A 49 0.70 6.32 -12.99
CA ARG A 49 -0.44 6.60 -13.88
C ARG A 49 -0.43 5.76 -15.14
N VAL A 50 0.74 5.60 -15.78
CA VAL A 50 0.89 4.72 -16.94
C VAL A 50 0.56 3.28 -16.55
N SER A 51 1.04 2.81 -15.40
CA SER A 51 0.80 1.44 -14.96
C SER A 51 -0.70 1.17 -14.72
N ILE A 52 -1.36 2.11 -14.05
CA ILE A 52 -2.82 2.06 -13.83
C ILE A 52 -3.60 2.11 -15.15
N GLY A 53 -3.17 2.92 -16.11
CA GLY A 53 -3.85 3.10 -17.39
C GLY A 53 -3.67 1.95 -18.38
N THR A 54 -2.57 1.20 -18.27
CA THR A 54 -2.21 0.12 -19.21
C THR A 54 -2.61 -1.27 -18.72
N SER A 55 -2.82 -1.45 -17.42
CA SER A 55 -3.28 -2.69 -16.81
C SER A 55 -4.80 -2.70 -16.61
N PRO A 56 -5.57 -3.59 -17.26
CA PRO A 56 -7.03 -3.64 -17.12
C PRO A 56 -7.51 -3.85 -15.67
N GLY A 57 -6.76 -4.63 -14.89
CA GLY A 57 -7.05 -4.88 -13.48
C GLY A 57 -6.82 -3.63 -12.62
N LEU A 58 -5.72 -2.91 -12.84
CA LEU A 58 -5.45 -1.66 -12.13
C LEU A 58 -6.36 -0.51 -12.59
N ALA A 59 -6.80 -0.51 -13.85
CA ALA A 59 -7.74 0.49 -14.37
C ALA A 59 -9.11 0.42 -13.68
N ARG A 60 -9.57 -0.78 -13.32
CA ARG A 60 -10.78 -0.96 -12.49
C ARG A 60 -10.58 -0.40 -11.09
N MET A 61 -9.43 -0.68 -10.48
CA MET A 61 -9.05 -0.12 -9.18
C MET A 61 -8.97 1.41 -9.21
N SER A 62 -8.52 2.01 -10.31
CA SER A 62 -8.56 3.47 -10.49
C SER A 62 -9.95 4.07 -10.47
N ARG A 63 -10.99 3.31 -10.86
CA ARG A 63 -12.38 3.80 -10.75
C ARG A 63 -12.83 3.81 -9.29
N ALA A 64 -12.47 2.78 -8.53
CA ALA A 64 -12.71 2.71 -7.08
C ALA A 64 -11.95 3.82 -6.33
N LEU A 65 -10.70 4.06 -6.73
CA LEU A 65 -9.83 5.03 -6.07
C LEU A 65 -10.06 6.47 -6.56
N GLY A 66 -10.64 6.74 -7.72
CA GLY A 66 -10.93 8.14 -8.12
C GLY A 66 -9.70 9.08 -8.17
N PRO A 67 -9.91 10.37 -8.49
CA PRO A 67 -8.83 11.34 -8.60
C PRO A 67 -8.26 11.72 -7.22
N GLY A 68 -6.93 11.79 -7.11
CA GLY A 68 -6.25 12.24 -5.89
C GLY A 68 -5.97 11.16 -4.85
N LYS A 69 -6.28 9.88 -5.13
CA LYS A 69 -5.93 8.75 -4.26
C LYS A 69 -4.59 8.09 -4.58
N LEU A 70 -3.83 8.66 -5.50
CA LEU A 70 -2.43 8.30 -5.73
C LEU A 70 -1.54 9.28 -4.97
N VAL A 71 -0.70 8.75 -4.09
CA VAL A 71 0.38 9.49 -3.43
C VAL A 71 1.70 8.79 -3.76
N THR A 72 2.64 9.53 -4.32
CA THR A 72 3.98 9.05 -4.62
C THR A 72 5.00 9.67 -3.67
N VAL A 73 6.20 9.07 -3.60
CA VAL A 73 7.32 9.64 -2.83
C VAL A 73 8.14 10.66 -3.63
N GLU A 74 7.72 10.97 -4.86
CA GLU A 74 8.47 11.84 -5.78
C GLU A 74 8.74 13.22 -5.16
N GLU A 75 7.72 13.84 -4.57
CA GLU A 75 7.86 15.13 -3.86
C GLU A 75 8.71 15.00 -2.58
N ALA A 76 8.71 13.84 -1.93
CA ALA A 76 9.52 13.56 -0.74
C ALA A 76 11.02 13.38 -1.06
N ARG A 77 11.38 13.13 -2.33
CA ARG A 77 12.76 12.95 -2.82
C ARG A 77 13.59 11.92 -2.04
N CYS A 78 12.92 10.91 -1.51
CA CYS A 78 13.52 9.76 -0.84
C CYS A 78 12.58 8.56 -0.99
N PHE A 79 13.10 7.36 -0.82
CA PHE A 79 12.31 6.14 -0.91
C PHE A 79 11.93 5.61 0.46
N LYS A 80 10.82 4.90 0.54
CA LYS A 80 10.47 4.06 1.70
C LYS A 80 11.65 3.12 2.01
N PRO A 81 11.95 2.84 3.30
CA PRO A 81 11.19 3.22 4.49
C PRO A 81 11.69 4.52 5.16
N ASP A 82 12.22 5.50 4.41
CA ASP A 82 12.59 6.79 5.00
C ASP A 82 11.37 7.46 5.67
N PRO A 83 11.44 7.87 6.95
CA PRO A 83 10.31 8.45 7.68
C PRO A 83 9.65 9.64 6.98
N ARG A 84 10.41 10.39 6.17
CA ARG A 84 9.89 11.54 5.41
C ARG A 84 8.83 11.12 4.40
N THR A 85 8.87 9.90 3.88
CA THR A 85 7.87 9.39 2.94
C THR A 85 6.51 9.20 3.62
N TYR A 86 6.47 8.62 4.82
CA TYR A 86 5.25 8.44 5.60
C TYR A 86 4.70 9.78 6.11
N ALA A 87 5.58 10.68 6.58
CA ALA A 87 5.18 12.03 6.96
C ALA A 87 4.56 12.80 5.77
N HIS A 88 5.18 12.70 4.59
CA HIS A 88 4.66 13.30 3.36
C HIS A 88 3.26 12.78 3.00
N PHE A 89 3.05 11.46 3.09
CA PHE A 89 1.72 10.89 2.86
C PHE A 89 0.69 11.43 3.86
N ALA A 90 1.02 11.41 5.16
CA ALA A 90 0.11 11.89 6.21
C ALA A 90 -0.28 13.35 5.99
N GLU A 91 0.66 14.21 5.58
CA GLU A 91 0.38 15.59 5.21
C GLU A 91 -0.55 15.70 4.00
N LYS A 92 -0.24 14.99 2.90
CA LYS A 92 -1.04 14.99 1.66
C LYS A 92 -2.50 14.59 1.88
N VAL A 93 -2.76 13.65 2.78
CA VAL A 93 -4.12 13.16 3.06
C VAL A 93 -4.77 13.83 4.28
N GLY A 94 -4.13 14.85 4.86
CA GLY A 94 -4.68 15.60 5.99
C GLY A 94 -4.74 14.81 7.30
N MET A 95 -3.88 13.81 7.47
CA MET A 95 -3.82 12.92 8.63
C MET A 95 -2.60 13.18 9.55
N SER A 96 -1.86 14.27 9.34
CA SER A 96 -0.80 14.70 10.27
C SER A 96 -1.34 14.84 11.70
N GLY A 97 -0.64 14.24 12.68
CA GLY A 97 -1.05 14.18 14.08
C GLY A 97 -2.13 13.14 14.39
N ARG A 98 -2.54 12.32 13.42
CA ARG A 98 -3.52 11.23 13.53
C ARG A 98 -2.98 9.94 12.89
N GLU A 99 -1.68 9.75 12.97
CA GLU A 99 -0.93 8.67 12.31
C GLU A 99 -1.44 7.28 12.71
N ASP A 100 -1.94 7.10 13.92
CA ASP A 100 -2.47 5.84 14.45
C ASP A 100 -3.77 5.38 13.77
N GLY A 101 -4.44 6.30 13.05
CA GLY A 101 -5.58 6.02 12.18
C GLY A 101 -5.20 5.63 10.74
N ILE A 102 -3.91 5.69 10.38
CA ILE A 102 -3.43 5.31 9.04
C ILE A 102 -2.98 3.85 9.05
N TRP A 103 -3.40 3.10 8.04
CA TRP A 103 -3.00 1.72 7.81
C TRP A 103 -2.18 1.60 6.53
N LEU A 104 -0.99 1.00 6.63
CA LEU A 104 -0.26 0.54 5.45
C LEU A 104 -0.55 -0.95 5.20
N VAL A 105 -0.99 -1.29 4.00
CA VAL A 105 -1.13 -2.68 3.54
C VAL A 105 0.00 -2.97 2.55
N SER A 106 0.89 -3.93 2.84
CA SER A 106 2.05 -4.22 1.99
C SER A 106 2.56 -5.65 2.16
N SER A 107 3.01 -6.27 1.06
CA SER A 107 3.76 -7.53 1.12
C SER A 107 5.26 -7.31 1.37
N ASN A 108 5.73 -6.06 1.41
CA ASN A 108 7.14 -5.73 1.64
C ASN A 108 7.42 -5.54 3.14
N PRO A 109 8.29 -6.37 3.76
CA PRO A 109 8.59 -6.26 5.19
C PRO A 109 9.12 -4.88 5.61
N PHE A 110 9.99 -4.28 4.80
CA PHE A 110 10.54 -2.95 5.10
C PHE A 110 9.47 -1.87 5.14
N ASP A 111 8.45 -1.96 4.29
CA ASP A 111 7.39 -0.94 4.21
C ASP A 111 6.42 -1.12 5.38
N ALA A 112 6.00 -2.37 5.62
CA ALA A 112 5.14 -2.74 6.74
C ALA A 112 5.72 -2.25 8.08
N LEU A 113 7.03 -2.39 8.29
CA LEU A 113 7.70 -1.92 9.50
C LEU A 113 8.08 -0.43 9.47
N GLY A 114 8.37 0.13 8.30
CA GLY A 114 8.57 1.57 8.15
C GLY A 114 7.33 2.36 8.58
N ALA A 115 6.14 1.88 8.21
CA ALA A 115 4.88 2.43 8.69
C ALA A 115 4.74 2.31 10.21
N ARG A 116 5.07 1.15 10.81
CA ARG A 116 5.02 0.97 12.28
C ARG A 116 5.97 1.94 12.99
N ALA A 117 7.17 2.13 12.46
CA ALA A 117 8.15 3.08 12.99
C ALA A 117 7.67 4.54 12.86
N ALA A 118 6.84 4.85 11.86
CA ALA A 118 6.20 6.15 11.67
C ALA A 118 4.93 6.34 12.54
N GLY A 119 4.60 5.39 13.43
CA GLY A 119 3.42 5.46 14.30
C GLY A 119 2.12 4.97 13.65
N TRP A 120 2.18 4.46 12.42
CA TRP A 120 1.03 3.92 11.72
C TRP A 120 0.72 2.50 12.19
N ARG A 121 -0.43 2.00 11.79
CA ARG A 121 -0.72 0.57 11.80
C ARG A 121 -0.31 -0.03 10.45
N SER A 122 -0.03 -1.34 10.44
CA SER A 122 0.24 -2.03 9.18
C SER A 122 -0.34 -3.42 9.13
N ALA A 123 -0.78 -3.82 7.94
CA ALA A 123 -1.13 -5.18 7.59
C ALA A 123 -0.06 -5.71 6.62
N TRP A 124 0.67 -6.73 7.04
CA TRP A 124 1.62 -7.42 6.18
C TRP A 124 0.93 -8.56 5.45
N ILE A 125 1.11 -8.59 4.12
CA ILE A 125 0.52 -9.62 3.26
C ILE A 125 1.49 -10.78 3.09
N ASP A 126 1.22 -11.85 3.83
CA ASP A 126 1.95 -13.12 3.83
C ASP A 126 1.44 -14.06 2.75
N ARG A 127 1.90 -13.84 1.52
CA ARG A 127 1.53 -14.69 0.38
C ARG A 127 1.93 -16.15 0.57
N SER A 128 2.92 -16.43 1.43
CA SER A 128 3.42 -17.77 1.71
C SER A 128 2.69 -18.49 2.84
N GLY A 129 1.90 -17.79 3.66
CA GLY A 129 1.22 -18.35 4.82
C GLY A 129 2.16 -18.90 5.89
N THR A 130 3.38 -18.36 5.99
CA THR A 130 4.41 -18.80 6.94
C THR A 130 4.39 -18.05 8.27
N GLY A 131 3.52 -17.05 8.40
CA GLY A 131 3.56 -16.06 9.46
C GLY A 131 4.66 -15.02 9.26
N TRP A 132 4.70 -14.02 10.13
CA TRP A 132 5.75 -13.00 10.14
C TRP A 132 7.09 -13.62 10.55
N ILE A 133 8.00 -13.76 9.60
CA ILE A 133 9.33 -14.38 9.80
C ILE A 133 10.50 -13.41 9.57
N ASP A 134 10.21 -12.17 9.15
CA ASP A 134 11.27 -11.21 8.82
C ASP A 134 11.97 -10.70 10.09
N GLY A 135 13.31 -10.79 10.08
CA GLY A 135 14.18 -10.46 11.22
C GLY A 135 14.21 -8.98 11.58
N LEU A 136 13.77 -8.08 10.68
CA LEU A 136 13.68 -6.65 10.95
C LEU A 136 12.84 -6.37 12.21
N GLY A 137 11.79 -7.15 12.45
CA GLY A 137 10.94 -6.97 13.63
C GLY A 137 11.69 -7.13 14.96
N GLY A 138 12.67 -8.02 15.00
CA GLY A 138 13.55 -8.20 16.17
C GLY A 138 14.52 -7.03 16.37
N VAL A 139 14.94 -6.37 15.29
CA VAL A 139 15.85 -5.22 15.34
C VAL A 139 15.14 -3.97 15.85
N ILE A 140 13.92 -3.72 15.40
CA ILE A 140 13.16 -2.51 15.75
C ILE A 140 12.23 -2.71 16.96
N GLY A 141 12.10 -3.95 17.46
CA GLY A 141 11.25 -4.27 18.61
C GLY A 141 9.74 -4.15 18.33
N THR A 142 9.32 -4.26 17.07
CA THR A 142 7.89 -4.23 16.69
C THR A 142 7.62 -5.18 15.53
N THR A 143 6.35 -5.50 15.31
CA THR A 143 5.84 -6.34 14.23
C THR A 143 4.69 -5.63 13.53
N PRO A 144 4.26 -6.10 12.34
CA PRO A 144 3.02 -5.62 11.73
C PRO A 144 1.84 -5.76 12.69
N THR A 145 0.86 -4.87 12.57
CA THR A 145 -0.35 -4.94 13.38
C THR A 145 -1.19 -6.16 13.02
N ILE A 146 -1.26 -6.48 11.72
CA ILE A 146 -1.97 -7.64 11.16
C ILE A 146 -1.01 -8.41 10.25
N VAL A 147 -1.17 -9.73 10.24
CA VAL A 147 -0.64 -10.62 9.20
C VAL A 147 -1.82 -11.28 8.51
N ALA A 148 -1.91 -11.17 7.19
CA ALA A 148 -3.00 -11.69 6.38
C ALA A 148 -2.43 -12.35 5.12
N VAL A 149 -3.11 -13.34 4.55
CA VAL A 149 -2.62 -14.03 3.32
C VAL A 149 -2.99 -13.27 2.04
N GLY A 150 -3.99 -12.40 2.11
CA GLY A 150 -4.51 -11.60 1.00
C GLY A 150 -4.87 -10.17 1.41
N VAL A 151 -4.99 -9.30 0.40
CA VAL A 151 -5.36 -7.89 0.60
C VAL A 151 -6.82 -7.76 1.03
N ASP A 152 -7.69 -8.61 0.50
CA ASP A 152 -9.09 -8.76 0.91
C ASP A 152 -9.23 -9.04 2.41
N GLU A 153 -8.53 -10.07 2.90
CA GLU A 153 -8.54 -10.43 4.32
C GLU A 153 -8.01 -9.27 5.19
N ALA A 154 -6.91 -8.62 4.77
CA ALA A 154 -6.37 -7.48 5.49
C ALA A 154 -7.39 -6.33 5.58
N VAL A 155 -8.06 -6.00 4.47
CA VAL A 155 -9.06 -4.93 4.42
C VAL A 155 -10.26 -5.25 5.31
N GLU A 156 -10.78 -6.48 5.29
CA GLU A 156 -11.88 -6.89 6.17
C GLU A 156 -11.53 -6.71 7.66
N GLN A 157 -10.32 -7.14 8.06
CA GLN A 157 -9.84 -6.96 9.43
C GLN A 157 -9.68 -5.49 9.80
N ILE A 158 -9.11 -4.66 8.91
CA ILE A 158 -8.95 -3.22 9.13
C ILE A 158 -10.32 -2.55 9.34
N VAL A 159 -11.27 -2.81 8.44
CA VAL A 159 -12.64 -2.30 8.55
C VAL A 159 -13.31 -2.75 9.85
N GLY A 160 -13.11 -4.01 10.25
CA GLY A 160 -13.62 -4.53 11.52
C GLY A 160 -13.06 -3.78 12.75
N LEU A 161 -11.78 -3.41 12.73
CA LEU A 161 -11.12 -2.67 13.80
C LEU A 161 -11.45 -1.17 13.82
N SER A 162 -11.92 -0.60 12.71
CA SER A 162 -12.32 0.80 12.60
C SER A 162 -13.71 1.09 13.17
N LYS A 163 -14.50 0.05 13.49
CA LYS A 163 -15.84 0.21 14.06
C LYS A 163 -15.78 0.58 15.55
N PRO A 164 -16.63 1.50 16.04
CA PRO A 164 -16.73 1.78 17.48
C PRO A 164 -17.07 0.49 18.23
N ARG A 165 -16.38 0.22 19.34
CA ARG A 165 -16.83 -0.83 20.26
C ARG A 165 -18.21 -0.43 20.80
N ALA A 166 -19.21 -1.28 20.58
CA ALA A 166 -20.55 -1.14 21.12
C ALA A 166 -20.56 -1.16 22.66
#